data_AF-M2B9B1-F1
#
_entry.id   AF-M2B9B1-F1
#
_cell.length_a   1.000
_cell.length_b   1.000
_cell.length_c   1.000
_cell.angle_alpha   90.00
_cell.angle_beta   90.00
_cell.angle_gamma   90.00
#
_symmetry.space_group_name_H-M   'P 1'
#
loop_
_entity.id
_entity.type
_entity.pdbx_description
1 polymer ?
#
loop_
_entity_poly.entity_id
_entity_poly.type
_entity_poly.pdbx_seq_one_letter_code
_entity_poly.pdbx_strand_id
1 'polypeptide(L)'
;MNDPFIQSEWRSLCKRVHGCACTLANDKSEEKIFESQAHAFASSEPPHRYSELLTKVAEAAHLAVKWQSDMVHDIEDHWIDEASDESFPASDPPAFTSTHA
;
A
#
# COMPACT_ATOMS: atom_id res chain seq x y z
N MET A 1 -11.92 30.96 -16.10
CA MET A 1 -11.83 30.45 -17.49
C MET A 1 -11.71 28.94 -17.37
N ASN A 2 -12.80 28.21 -17.64
CA ASN A 2 -12.85 26.75 -17.48
C ASN A 2 -12.24 26.09 -18.72
N ASP A 3 -11.12 25.41 -18.56
CA ASP A 3 -10.48 24.66 -19.64
C ASP A 3 -11.15 23.27 -19.77
N PRO A 4 -11.80 22.96 -20.91
CA PRO A 4 -12.46 21.67 -21.13
C PRO A 4 -11.50 20.47 -21.01
N PHE A 5 -10.23 20.64 -21.40
CA PHE A 5 -9.21 19.59 -21.31
C PHE A 5 -8.88 19.27 -19.86
N ILE A 6 -8.69 20.29 -19.02
CA ILE A 6 -8.40 20.08 -17.59
C ILE A 6 -9.57 19.36 -16.91
N GLN A 7 -10.81 19.71 -17.26
CA GLN A 7 -11.98 19.02 -16.72
C GLN A 7 -12.10 17.57 -17.17
N SER A 8 -11.72 17.24 -18.42
CA SER A 8 -11.72 15.85 -18.88
C SER A 8 -10.59 15.04 -18.23
N GLU A 9 -9.42 15.64 -18.05
CA GLU A 9 -8.30 15.00 -17.37
C GLU A 9 -8.59 14.77 -15.89
N TRP A 10 -9.18 15.74 -15.20
CA TRP A 10 -9.63 15.57 -13.82
C TRP A 10 -10.62 14.42 -13.68
N ARG A 11 -11.65 14.36 -14.53
CA ARG A 11 -12.62 13.25 -14.54
C ARG A 11 -11.95 11.89 -14.80
N SER A 12 -11.02 11.84 -15.74
CA SER A 12 -10.27 10.63 -16.06
C SER A 12 -9.36 10.21 -14.90
N LEU A 13 -8.74 11.16 -14.22
CA LEU A 13 -7.93 10.91 -13.02
C LEU A 13 -8.77 10.32 -11.90
N CYS A 14 -9.91 10.93 -11.55
CA CYS A 14 -10.81 10.41 -10.52
C CYS A 14 -11.27 8.99 -10.84
N LYS A 15 -11.61 8.71 -12.10
CA LYS A 15 -11.98 7.36 -12.54
C LYS A 15 -10.83 6.35 -12.37
N ARG A 16 -9.60 6.74 -12.70
CA ARG A 16 -8.41 5.90 -12.51
C ARG A 16 -8.12 5.64 -11.03
N VAL A 17 -8.24 6.65 -10.17
CA VAL A 17 -8.04 6.51 -8.72
C VAL A 17 -9.06 5.53 -8.13
N HIS A 18 -10.34 5.64 -8.50
CA HIS A 18 -11.35 4.66 -8.09
C HIS A 18 -11.05 3.26 -8.61
N GLY A 19 -10.66 3.11 -9.88
CA GLY A 19 -10.27 1.80 -10.42
C GLY A 19 -9.06 1.21 -9.69
N CYS A 20 -8.10 2.05 -9.30
CA CYS A 20 -6.93 1.63 -8.54
C CYS A 20 -7.32 1.13 -7.14
N ALA A 21 -8.20 1.86 -6.44
CA ALA A 21 -8.72 1.45 -5.13
C ALA A 21 -9.36 0.06 -5.17
N CYS A 22 -10.21 -0.21 -6.17
CA CYS A 22 -10.85 -1.51 -6.34
C CYS A 22 -9.89 -2.63 -6.75
N THR A 23 -8.83 -2.31 -7.51
CA THR A 23 -7.88 -3.31 -8.01
C THR A 23 -6.85 -3.69 -6.96
N LEU A 24 -6.46 -2.75 -6.10
CA LEU A 24 -5.47 -2.98 -5.06
C LEU A 24 -6.07 -3.67 -3.83
N ALA A 25 -7.33 -3.44 -3.47
CA ALA A 25 -7.91 -4.09 -2.30
C ALA A 25 -7.88 -5.63 -2.41
N ASN A 26 -7.33 -6.31 -1.40
CA ASN A 26 -7.37 -7.77 -1.27
C ASN A 26 -8.71 -8.24 -0.68
N ASP A 27 -9.30 -7.44 0.21
CA ASP A 27 -10.55 -7.77 0.87
C ASP A 27 -11.58 -6.62 0.88
N LYS A 28 -12.81 -6.96 1.30
CA LYS A 28 -13.96 -6.03 1.32
C LYS A 28 -13.84 -4.90 2.36
N SER A 29 -12.97 -5.05 3.34
CA SER A 29 -12.72 -4.04 4.36
C SER A 29 -11.77 -2.97 3.83
N GLU A 30 -10.67 -3.39 3.21
CA GLU A 30 -9.73 -2.52 2.49
C GLU A 30 -10.42 -1.80 1.33
N GLU A 31 -11.23 -2.52 0.54
CA GLU A 31 -11.97 -1.96 -0.59
C GLU A 31 -12.81 -0.74 -0.15
N LYS A 32 -13.50 -0.84 0.98
CA LYS A 32 -14.30 0.28 1.53
C LYS A 32 -13.43 1.45 1.96
N ILE A 33 -12.27 1.17 2.56
CA ILE A 33 -11.34 2.22 3.01
C ILE A 33 -10.77 2.96 1.80
N PHE A 34 -10.27 2.21 0.81
CA PHE A 34 -9.68 2.77 -0.40
C PHE A 34 -10.73 3.49 -1.25
N GLU A 35 -11.93 2.93 -1.38
CA GLU A 35 -13.06 3.58 -2.07
C GLU A 35 -13.47 4.88 -1.39
N SER A 36 -13.54 4.91 -0.06
CA SER A 36 -13.82 6.14 0.71
C SER A 36 -12.76 7.21 0.47
N GLN A 37 -11.49 6.84 0.47
CA GLN A 37 -10.39 7.76 0.20
C GLN A 37 -10.38 8.26 -1.26
N ALA A 38 -10.65 7.37 -2.22
CA ALA A 38 -10.81 7.73 -3.63
C ALA A 38 -11.98 8.71 -3.84
N HIS A 39 -13.11 8.47 -3.15
CA HIS A 39 -14.27 9.34 -3.20
C HIS A 39 -13.98 10.72 -2.58
N ALA A 40 -13.27 10.77 -1.46
CA ALA A 40 -12.83 12.02 -0.84
C ALA A 40 -11.90 12.81 -1.77
N PHE A 41 -10.97 12.13 -2.45
CA PHE A 41 -10.10 12.75 -3.45
C PHE A 41 -10.92 13.32 -4.63
N ALA A 42 -11.85 12.54 -5.17
CA ALA A 42 -12.69 12.96 -6.30
C ALA A 42 -13.65 14.11 -5.96
N SER A 43 -14.03 14.23 -4.68
CA SER A 43 -14.86 15.32 -4.16
C SER A 43 -14.08 16.59 -3.82
N SER A 44 -12.75 16.56 -3.91
CA SER A 44 -11.92 17.75 -3.71
C SER A 44 -12.12 18.79 -4.83
N GLU A 45 -11.66 20.01 -4.59
CA GLU A 45 -11.81 21.10 -5.55
C GLU A 45 -11.18 20.72 -6.91
N PRO A 46 -11.96 20.79 -8.01
CA PRO A 46 -11.44 20.50 -9.35
C PRO A 46 -10.34 21.50 -9.74
N PRO A 47 -9.25 21.06 -10.37
CA PRO A 47 -8.22 21.95 -10.85
C PRO A 47 -8.74 22.85 -11.99
N HIS A 48 -8.33 24.11 -11.99
CA HIS A 48 -8.66 25.09 -13.02
C HIS A 48 -7.48 25.38 -13.95
N ARG A 49 -6.26 25.02 -13.51
CA ARG A 49 -5.01 25.22 -14.26
C ARG A 49 -4.23 23.92 -14.36
N TYR A 50 -3.40 23.82 -15.40
CA TYR A 50 -2.60 22.61 -15.62
C TYR A 50 -1.64 22.32 -14.48
N SER A 51 -1.05 23.34 -13.84
CA SER A 51 -0.20 23.17 -12.66
C SER A 51 -0.94 22.55 -11.48
N GLU A 52 -2.19 22.94 -11.25
CA GLU A 52 -3.03 22.37 -10.19
C GLU A 52 -3.41 20.92 -10.51
N LEU A 53 -3.67 20.63 -11.80
CA LEU A 53 -3.88 19.25 -12.26
C LEU A 53 -2.65 18.38 -11.98
N LEU A 54 -1.44 18.87 -12.23
CA LEU A 54 -0.21 18.13 -11.93
C LEU A 54 -0.05 17.86 -10.43
N THR A 55 -0.36 18.84 -9.58
CA THR A 55 -0.39 18.64 -8.13
C THR A 55 -1.39 17.54 -7.75
N LYS A 56 -2.59 17.56 -8.33
CA LYS A 56 -3.62 16.54 -8.10
C LYS A 56 -3.19 15.15 -8.59
N VAL A 57 -2.48 15.07 -9.71
CA VAL A 57 -1.90 13.80 -10.19
C VAL A 57 -0.87 13.26 -9.21
N ALA A 58 0.00 14.12 -8.67
CA ALA A 58 0.97 13.72 -7.65
C ALA A 58 0.29 13.24 -6.35
N GLU A 59 -0.73 13.95 -5.88
CA GLU A 59 -1.56 13.52 -4.74
C GLU A 59 -2.19 12.14 -4.97
N ALA A 60 -2.78 11.92 -6.15
CA ALA A 60 -3.35 10.63 -6.54
C ALA A 60 -2.30 9.50 -6.57
N ALA A 61 -1.10 9.78 -7.08
CA ALA A 61 -0.01 8.81 -7.11
C ALA A 61 0.45 8.43 -5.69
N HIS A 62 0.63 9.42 -4.81
CA HIS A 62 0.97 9.15 -3.41
C HIS A 62 -0.09 8.32 -2.71
N LEU A 63 -1.37 8.58 -2.98
CA LEU A 63 -2.48 7.81 -2.42
C LEU A 63 -2.43 6.35 -2.87
N ALA A 64 -2.20 6.09 -4.17
CA ALA A 64 -2.07 4.74 -4.70
C ALA A 64 -0.85 3.99 -4.14
N VAL A 65 0.30 4.66 -4.01
CA VAL A 65 1.50 4.09 -3.40
C VAL A 65 1.26 3.75 -1.93
N LYS A 66 0.52 4.59 -1.20
CA LYS A 66 0.16 4.31 0.18
C LYS A 66 -0.66 3.03 0.29
N TRP A 67 -1.72 2.88 -0.52
CA TRP A 67 -2.51 1.65 -0.55
C TRP A 67 -1.66 0.42 -0.82
N GLN A 68 -0.74 0.51 -1.79
CA GLN A 68 0.19 -0.58 -2.09
C GLN A 68 1.12 -0.90 -0.90
N SER A 69 1.64 0.11 -0.21
CA SER A 69 2.55 -0.07 0.94
C SER A 69 1.85 -0.65 2.17
N ASP A 70 0.60 -0.25 2.42
CA ASP A 70 -0.21 -0.78 3.52
C ASP A 70 -0.43 -2.31 3.31
N MET A 71 -0.65 -2.74 2.07
CA MET A 71 -0.75 -4.17 1.74
C MET A 71 0.54 -4.97 1.97
N VAL A 72 1.71 -4.37 1.70
CA VAL A 72 2.99 -5.05 1.88
C VAL A 72 3.28 -5.28 3.37
N HIS A 73 2.93 -4.33 4.24
CA HIS A 73 3.09 -4.50 5.68
C HIS A 73 2.23 -5.64 6.23
N ASP A 74 0.97 -5.76 5.79
CA ASP A 74 0.09 -6.86 6.21
C ASP A 74 0.64 -8.25 5.83
N ILE A 75 1.36 -8.34 4.69
CA ILE A 75 2.02 -9.58 4.27
C ILE A 75 3.26 -9.88 5.12
N GLU A 76 4.13 -8.88 5.33
CA GLU A 76 5.35 -9.04 6.13
C GLU A 76 5.04 -9.44 7.58
N ASP A 77 4.05 -8.80 8.22
CA ASP A 77 3.64 -9.11 9.59
C ASP A 77 3.08 -10.55 9.70
N HIS A 78 2.38 -11.06 8.69
CA HIS A 78 1.89 -12.44 8.68
C HIS A 78 2.99 -13.47 8.42
N TRP A 79 4.11 -13.11 7.80
CA TRP A 79 5.17 -14.05 7.42
C TRP A 79 6.26 -14.22 8.49
N ILE A 80 6.33 -13.34 9.48
CA ILE A 80 7.38 -13.36 10.52
C ILE A 80 7.05 -14.34 11.68
N ASP A 81 5.82 -14.82 11.82
CA ASP A 81 5.36 -15.59 13.00
C ASP A 81 5.92 -17.04 13.07
N GLU A 82 6.31 -17.66 11.94
CA GLU A 82 6.81 -19.06 11.97
C GLU A 82 8.30 -19.19 12.32
N ALA A 83 9.11 -18.13 12.20
CA ALA A 83 10.56 -18.20 12.42
C ALA A 83 10.96 -18.18 13.91
N SER A 84 10.02 -17.84 14.81
CA SER A 84 10.31 -17.75 16.25
C SER A 84 10.06 -19.04 17.03
N ASP A 85 9.38 -20.03 16.45
CA ASP A 85 9.04 -21.30 17.10
C ASP A 85 10.11 -22.40 16.91
N GLU A 86 11.10 -22.17 16.03
CA GLU A 86 12.24 -23.07 15.86
C GLU A 86 13.27 -22.88 17.00
N SER A 87 12.98 -23.45 18.17
CA SER A 87 14.02 -23.73 19.17
C SER A 87 14.95 -24.80 18.60
N PHE A 88 16.00 -24.38 17.89
CA PHE A 88 17.12 -25.24 17.56
C PHE A 88 17.54 -25.95 18.85
N PRO A 89 17.64 -27.30 18.86
CA PRO A 89 18.14 -27.99 20.04
C PRO A 89 19.53 -27.44 20.32
N ALA A 90 19.68 -26.74 21.45
CA ALA A 90 20.97 -26.38 21.99
C ALA A 90 21.73 -27.69 22.15
N SER A 91 22.58 -27.99 21.16
CA SER A 91 23.38 -29.19 21.15
C SER A 91 24.38 -29.03 22.28
N ASP A 92 24.10 -29.64 23.42
CA ASP A 92 25.07 -29.73 24.51
C ASP A 92 26.39 -30.21 23.89
N PRO A 93 27.48 -29.42 24.00
CA PRO A 93 28.75 -29.80 23.40
C PRO A 93 29.20 -31.13 24.01
N PRO A 94 29.71 -32.09 23.20
CA PRO A 94 30.12 -33.37 23.73
C PRO A 94 31.20 -33.18 24.79
N ALA A 95 30.96 -33.69 26.00
CA ALA A 95 31.94 -33.70 27.07
C ALA A 95 33.14 -34.57 26.65
N PHE A 96 34.25 -33.94 26.28
CA PHE A 96 35.47 -34.64 25.92
C PHE A 96 36.13 -35.18 27.20
N THR A 97 35.85 -36.43 27.57
CA THR A 97 36.62 -37.13 28.61
C THR A 97 37.86 -37.76 27.96
N SER A 98 38.96 -37.01 27.93
CA SER A 98 40.26 -37.57 27.56
C SER A 98 40.67 -38.61 28.61
N THR A 99 40.40 -39.88 28.32
CA THR A 99 40.98 -40.99 29.09
C THR A 99 42.44 -41.11 28.65
N HIS A 100 43.36 -40.61 29.46
CA HIS A 100 44.80 -40.77 29.25
C HIS A 100 45.36 -41.64 30.38
N ALA A 101 45.81 -42.83 30.00
CA ALA A 101 46.67 -43.80 30.69
C ALA A 101 46.27 -44.24 32.12
#